data_AF-A0A6A9SZ06-F1
#
_entry.id   AF-A0A6A9SZ06-F1
#
_cell.length_a   1.000
_cell.length_b   1.000
_cell.length_c   1.000
_cell.angle_alpha   90.00
_cell.angle_beta   90.00
_cell.angle_gamma   90.00
#
_symmetry.space_group_name_H-M   'P 1'
#
loop_
_entity.id
_entity.type
_entity.pdbx_description
1 polymer ?
#
loop_
_entity_poly.entity_id
_entity_poly.type
_entity_poly.pdbx_seq_one_letter_code
_entity_poly.pdbx_strand_id
1 'polypeptide(L)'
;MTGPPTLDGRDEDALRSALESRAATYLPEWDPESRDGATALVSIGAEFGAALVDRVDRLPAAQRRAFADIVGTDRRRPTAARLPLSFTLDTDAERNVPIPAGTRTETADGERFETDEAVEATPASPVAAYAVDPDGARTLDHTDAVAEDGRTTLFSGEDRQHRRLYVGEDALDAAAGTVVTVTAETDRPLDGDLVWEYYGDPPDGAVGWHPLPTAERPSPSGIDGLRDRQTARETDPGVVRERFVLPGETVPVSVDGVESHWLRCRAPDATRSRSSKT
;
A
#
# COMPACT_ATOMS: atom_id res chain seq x y z
N MET A 1 -2.94 -29.85 24.63
CA MET A 1 -2.19 -30.99 24.07
C MET A 1 -2.24 -32.11 25.09
N THR A 2 -2.92 -33.20 24.78
CA THR A 2 -3.00 -34.39 25.63
C THR A 2 -1.61 -35.06 25.66
N GLY A 3 -1.13 -35.45 26.84
CA GLY A 3 0.14 -36.16 26.98
C GLY A 3 0.17 -37.48 26.19
N PRO A 4 1.34 -38.09 25.99
CA PRO A 4 1.39 -39.46 25.46
C PRO A 4 0.52 -40.38 26.34
N PRO A 5 -0.15 -41.38 25.75
CA PRO A 5 -1.01 -42.28 26.52
C PRO A 5 -0.17 -43.09 27.51
N THR A 6 -0.65 -43.19 28.74
CA THR A 6 -0.17 -44.16 29.72
C THR A 6 -0.73 -45.54 29.35
N LEU A 7 0.11 -46.57 29.27
CA LEU A 7 -0.29 -47.92 28.89
C LEU A 7 -0.73 -48.73 30.11
N ASP A 8 0.00 -48.63 31.21
CA ASP A 8 -0.25 -49.39 32.44
C ASP A 8 -0.50 -48.45 33.64
N GLY A 9 0.47 -47.59 33.97
CA GLY A 9 0.30 -46.53 34.97
C GLY A 9 0.29 -46.98 36.44
N ARG A 10 0.48 -48.27 36.73
CA ARG A 10 0.62 -48.75 38.11
C ARG A 10 1.97 -48.35 38.70
N ASP A 11 1.92 -47.75 39.89
CA ASP A 11 3.09 -47.47 40.71
C ASP A 11 3.48 -48.68 41.59
N GLU A 12 4.54 -48.53 42.36
CA GLU A 12 5.07 -49.60 43.21
C GLU A 12 4.05 -50.09 44.24
N ASP A 13 3.29 -49.19 44.86
CA ASP A 13 2.28 -49.56 45.86
C ASP A 13 1.11 -50.30 45.22
N ALA A 14 0.63 -49.85 44.04
CA ALA A 14 -0.40 -50.55 43.28
C ALA A 14 0.06 -51.96 42.85
N LEU A 15 1.35 -52.11 42.50
CA LEU A 15 1.93 -53.41 42.17
C LEU A 15 2.12 -54.30 43.40
N ARG A 16 2.52 -53.73 44.53
CA ARG A 16 2.64 -54.44 45.82
C ARG A 16 1.28 -54.99 46.25
N SER A 17 0.25 -54.15 46.28
CA SER A 17 -1.12 -54.60 46.60
C SER A 17 -1.64 -55.66 45.62
N ALA A 18 -1.30 -55.56 44.33
CA ALA A 18 -1.67 -56.57 43.35
C ALA A 18 -0.94 -57.91 43.55
N LEU A 19 0.32 -57.88 44.01
CA LEU A 19 1.10 -59.08 44.33
C LEU A 19 0.60 -59.73 45.63
N GLU A 20 0.33 -58.94 46.67
CA GLU A 20 -0.25 -59.42 47.94
C GLU A 20 -1.62 -60.07 47.72
N SER A 21 -2.49 -59.42 46.93
CA SER A 21 -3.81 -59.97 46.57
C SER A 21 -3.70 -61.31 45.85
N ARG A 22 -2.69 -61.49 44.97
CA ARG A 22 -2.43 -62.78 44.33
C ARG A 22 -1.86 -63.80 45.31
N ALA A 23 -0.92 -63.40 46.15
CA ALA A 23 -0.27 -64.27 47.11
C ALA A 23 -1.28 -64.88 48.10
N ALA A 24 -2.30 -64.13 48.52
CA ALA A 24 -3.38 -64.63 49.37
C ALA A 24 -4.13 -65.86 48.79
N THR A 25 -4.10 -66.06 47.48
CA THR A 25 -4.69 -67.24 46.82
C THR A 25 -3.76 -68.46 46.86
N TYR A 26 -2.45 -68.24 46.81
CA TYR A 26 -1.46 -69.32 46.69
C TYR A 26 -0.79 -69.67 48.03
N LEU A 27 -0.80 -68.74 48.98
CA LEU A 27 -0.16 -68.82 50.28
C LEU A 27 -1.14 -68.34 51.36
N PRO A 28 -2.23 -69.08 51.62
CA PRO A 28 -3.28 -68.64 52.55
C PRO A 28 -2.79 -68.56 54.00
N GLU A 29 -1.70 -69.24 54.36
CA GLU A 29 -1.09 -69.18 55.69
C GLU A 29 -0.05 -68.05 55.85
N TRP A 30 0.31 -67.36 54.76
CA TRP A 30 1.30 -66.29 54.80
C TRP A 30 0.66 -64.95 55.17
N ASP A 31 1.28 -64.25 56.12
CA ASP A 31 0.86 -62.93 56.59
C ASP A 31 1.67 -61.83 55.86
N PRO A 32 1.05 -60.98 55.03
CA PRO A 32 1.75 -59.91 54.30
C PRO A 32 2.33 -58.81 55.21
N GLU A 33 1.89 -58.72 56.47
CA GLU A 33 2.48 -57.79 57.45
C GLU A 33 3.73 -58.35 58.13
N SER A 34 4.02 -59.64 57.93
CA SER A 34 5.18 -60.30 58.51
C SER A 34 6.49 -59.74 57.92
N ARG A 35 7.54 -59.64 58.74
CA ARG A 35 8.88 -59.21 58.30
C ARG A 35 9.74 -60.40 57.90
N ASP A 36 9.24 -61.21 56.99
CA ASP A 36 9.89 -62.42 56.52
C ASP A 36 10.48 -62.27 55.10
N GLY A 37 11.11 -63.34 54.61
CA GLY A 37 11.70 -63.34 53.27
C GLY A 37 10.67 -63.25 52.14
N ALA A 38 9.44 -63.69 52.37
CA ALA A 38 8.38 -63.63 51.36
C ALA A 38 7.87 -62.18 51.18
N THR A 39 7.71 -61.42 52.28
CA THR A 39 7.40 -59.99 52.21
C THR A 39 8.50 -59.20 51.51
N ALA A 40 9.78 -59.53 51.77
CA ALA A 40 10.89 -58.91 51.06
C ALA A 40 10.86 -59.20 49.54
N LEU A 41 10.53 -60.44 49.13
CA LEU A 41 10.39 -60.79 47.71
C LEU A 41 9.23 -60.07 47.03
N VAL A 42 8.11 -59.87 47.73
CA VAL A 42 6.97 -59.10 47.21
C VAL A 42 7.34 -57.62 47.02
N SER A 43 8.05 -57.02 47.99
CA SER A 43 8.53 -55.63 47.85
C SER A 43 9.50 -55.48 46.67
N ILE A 44 10.48 -56.37 46.55
CA ILE A 44 11.44 -56.38 45.43
C ILE A 44 10.72 -56.58 44.10
N GLY A 45 9.74 -57.48 44.05
CA GLY A 45 8.93 -57.72 42.86
C GLY A 45 8.11 -56.51 42.44
N ALA A 46 7.55 -55.77 43.41
CA ALA A 46 6.82 -54.53 43.18
C ALA A 46 7.75 -53.42 42.65
N GLU A 47 8.94 -53.26 43.24
CA GLU A 47 9.95 -52.29 42.81
C GLU A 47 10.39 -52.55 41.36
N PHE A 48 10.79 -53.78 41.03
CA PHE A 48 11.16 -54.14 39.66
C PHE A 48 9.99 -54.02 38.69
N GLY A 49 8.78 -54.39 39.13
CA GLY A 49 7.57 -54.22 38.35
C GLY A 49 7.31 -52.76 38.00
N ALA A 50 7.48 -51.85 38.97
CA ALA A 50 7.26 -50.42 38.77
C ALA A 50 8.27 -49.84 37.77
N ALA A 51 9.53 -50.25 37.86
CA ALA A 51 10.57 -49.88 36.90
C ALA A 51 10.25 -50.37 35.47
N LEU A 52 9.66 -51.56 35.33
CA LEU A 52 9.22 -52.08 34.03
C LEU A 52 8.01 -51.30 33.49
N VAL A 53 7.02 -51.02 34.34
CA VAL A 53 5.84 -50.23 33.99
C VAL A 53 6.24 -48.84 33.50
N ASP A 54 7.09 -48.13 34.23
CA ASP A 54 7.61 -46.82 33.80
C ASP A 54 8.30 -46.89 32.43
N ARG A 55 9.07 -47.96 32.16
CA ARG A 55 9.71 -48.14 30.86
C ARG A 55 8.71 -48.41 29.73
N VAL A 56 7.67 -49.18 29.99
CA VAL A 56 6.58 -49.46 29.04
C VAL A 56 5.79 -48.18 28.76
N ASP A 57 5.47 -47.40 29.78
CA ASP A 57 4.72 -46.15 29.66
C ASP A 57 5.50 -45.06 28.91
N ARG A 58 6.83 -45.17 28.81
CA ARG A 58 7.68 -44.30 27.96
C ARG A 58 7.68 -44.71 26.49
N LEU A 59 7.26 -45.92 26.13
CA LEU A 59 7.29 -46.43 24.75
C LEU A 59 6.48 -45.58 23.77
N PRO A 60 5.24 -45.13 24.07
CA PRO A 60 4.47 -44.32 23.13
C PRO A 60 5.19 -43.01 22.75
N ALA A 61 5.86 -42.37 23.72
CA ALA A 61 6.65 -41.17 23.45
C ALA A 61 7.88 -41.47 22.58
N ALA A 62 8.56 -42.60 22.80
CA ALA A 62 9.69 -43.05 22.00
C ALA A 62 9.27 -43.41 20.55
N GLN A 63 8.19 -44.17 20.39
CA GLN A 63 7.63 -44.52 19.09
C GLN A 63 7.19 -43.29 18.29
N ARG A 64 6.56 -42.31 18.95
CA ARG A 64 6.18 -41.04 18.29
C ARG A 64 7.39 -40.29 17.74
N ARG A 65 8.50 -40.27 18.48
CA ARG A 65 9.76 -39.64 18.00
C ARG A 65 10.32 -40.41 16.81
N ALA A 66 10.44 -41.74 16.91
CA ALA A 66 10.92 -42.58 15.81
C ALA A 66 10.05 -42.44 14.55
N PHE A 67 8.72 -42.35 14.70
CA PHE A 67 7.82 -42.08 13.57
C PHE A 67 8.06 -40.71 12.93
N ALA A 68 8.26 -39.66 13.74
CA ALA A 68 8.58 -38.32 13.24
C ALA A 68 9.90 -38.30 12.47
N ASP A 69 10.90 -39.07 12.92
CA ASP A 69 12.18 -39.23 12.24
C ASP A 69 12.01 -39.97 10.90
N ILE A 70 11.19 -41.04 10.86
CA ILE A 70 10.91 -41.82 9.63
C ILE A 70 10.17 -41.00 8.57
N VAL A 71 9.19 -40.20 8.96
CA VAL A 71 8.40 -39.37 8.03
C VAL A 71 9.18 -38.13 7.57
N GLY A 72 10.41 -37.92 8.08
CA GLY A 72 11.26 -36.81 7.68
C GLY A 72 10.74 -35.46 8.16
N THR A 73 9.96 -35.44 9.26
CA THR A 73 9.52 -34.20 9.88
C THR A 73 10.66 -33.59 10.68
N ASP A 74 11.60 -32.95 9.98
CA ASP A 74 12.65 -32.18 10.62
C ASP A 74 12.04 -30.97 11.34
N ARG A 75 12.48 -30.74 12.58
CA ARG A 75 12.20 -29.47 13.24
C ARG A 75 12.86 -28.37 12.41
N ARG A 76 12.08 -27.38 11.97
CA ARG A 76 12.65 -26.19 11.32
C ARG A 76 13.73 -25.63 12.23
N ARG A 77 14.93 -25.48 11.69
CA ARG A 77 16.02 -24.81 12.41
C ARG A 77 15.58 -23.38 12.72
N PRO A 78 16.01 -22.82 13.86
CA PRO A 78 15.91 -21.37 14.06
C PRO A 78 16.57 -20.67 12.88
N THR A 79 15.85 -19.75 12.24
CA THR A 79 16.38 -18.88 11.19
C THR A 79 16.76 -17.55 11.81
N ALA A 80 17.87 -16.95 11.37
CA ALA A 80 18.27 -15.62 11.81
C ALA A 80 17.18 -14.60 11.47
N ALA A 81 16.95 -13.65 12.38
CA ALA A 81 16.06 -12.52 12.13
C ALA A 81 16.68 -11.59 11.08
N ARG A 82 15.83 -10.95 10.27
CA ARG A 82 16.22 -9.97 9.25
C ARG A 82 15.39 -8.70 9.47
N LEU A 83 16.04 -7.55 9.46
CA LEU A 83 15.41 -6.25 9.66
C LEU A 83 16.04 -5.20 8.74
N PRO A 84 15.29 -4.16 8.34
CA PRO A 84 15.88 -3.01 7.67
C PRO A 84 16.81 -2.25 8.62
N LEU A 85 17.92 -1.75 8.09
CA LEU A 85 18.88 -0.89 8.78
C LEU A 85 19.10 0.37 7.95
N SER A 86 18.95 1.53 8.57
CA SER A 86 19.20 2.84 7.93
C SER A 86 20.54 3.39 8.39
N PHE A 87 21.33 3.89 7.44
CA PHE A 87 22.59 4.57 7.71
C PHE A 87 22.41 6.06 7.40
N THR A 88 22.65 6.91 8.39
CA THR A 88 22.67 8.36 8.22
C THR A 88 24.11 8.80 8.16
N LEU A 89 24.48 9.52 7.10
CA LEU A 89 25.79 10.16 6.99
C LEU A 89 25.79 11.48 7.76
N ASP A 90 26.96 11.86 8.26
CA ASP A 90 27.16 13.21 8.77
C ASP A 90 26.96 14.25 7.65
N THR A 91 26.46 15.43 8.01
CA THR A 91 26.10 16.50 7.06
C THR A 91 27.27 16.97 6.19
N ASP A 92 28.51 16.75 6.64
CA ASP A 92 29.74 17.16 5.94
C ASP A 92 30.21 16.12 4.89
N ALA A 93 29.49 14.99 4.74
CA ALA A 93 29.86 13.96 3.77
C ALA A 93 29.57 14.45 2.33
N GLU A 94 30.62 14.81 1.59
CA GLU A 94 30.50 15.26 0.20
C GLU A 94 30.44 14.12 -0.84
N ARG A 95 30.60 12.87 -0.41
CA ARG A 95 30.73 11.69 -1.29
C ARG A 95 29.98 10.50 -0.72
N ASN A 96 29.56 9.60 -1.62
CA ASN A 96 29.00 8.32 -1.22
C ASN A 96 30.02 7.53 -0.37
N VAL A 97 29.51 6.86 0.66
CA VAL A 97 30.29 6.00 1.55
C VAL A 97 29.89 4.55 1.29
N PRO A 98 30.81 3.68 0.82
CA PRO A 98 30.51 2.28 0.63
C PRO A 98 30.43 1.55 1.98
N ILE A 99 29.37 0.77 2.16
CA ILE A 99 29.13 -0.09 3.31
C ILE A 99 29.17 -1.53 2.80
N PRO A 100 30.27 -2.27 3.05
CA PRO A 100 30.40 -3.64 2.59
C PRO A 100 29.36 -4.59 3.23
N ALA A 101 29.07 -5.69 2.55
CA ALA A 101 28.39 -6.82 3.17
C ALA A 101 29.20 -7.32 4.38
N GLY A 102 28.51 -7.77 5.43
CA GLY A 102 29.12 -8.19 6.70
C GLY A 102 29.46 -7.04 7.65
N THR A 103 29.00 -5.81 7.37
CA THR A 103 29.14 -4.69 8.31
C THR A 103 28.31 -5.00 9.55
N ARG A 104 28.96 -5.01 10.72
CA ARG A 104 28.35 -5.44 11.98
C ARG A 104 27.74 -4.29 12.77
N THR A 105 26.54 -4.52 13.30
CA THR A 105 25.85 -3.62 14.23
C THR A 105 25.37 -4.39 15.47
N GLU A 106 25.07 -3.67 16.54
CA GLU A 106 24.62 -4.24 17.81
C GLU A 106 23.43 -3.43 18.35
N THR A 107 22.40 -4.11 18.86
CA THR A 107 21.28 -3.46 19.54
C THR A 107 21.67 -3.02 20.94
N ALA A 108 20.86 -2.17 21.57
CA ALA A 108 21.08 -1.77 22.97
C ALA A 108 21.08 -2.96 23.95
N ASP A 109 20.39 -4.06 23.59
CA ASP A 109 20.30 -5.29 24.38
C ASP A 109 21.41 -6.31 24.06
N GLY A 110 22.36 -5.97 23.18
CA GLY A 110 23.53 -6.78 22.85
C GLY A 110 23.33 -7.82 21.74
N GLU A 111 22.22 -7.75 21.00
CA GLU A 111 22.00 -8.61 19.84
C GLU A 111 22.81 -8.10 18.65
N ARG A 112 23.54 -8.99 17.98
CA ARG A 112 24.42 -8.64 16.87
C ARG A 112 23.78 -8.98 15.53
N PHE A 113 23.87 -8.03 14.62
CA PHE A 113 23.43 -8.17 13.23
C PHE A 113 24.56 -7.81 12.28
N GLU A 114 24.45 -8.30 11.05
CA GLU A 114 25.36 -7.96 9.96
C GLU A 114 24.57 -7.63 8.69
N THR A 115 25.11 -6.77 7.85
CA THR A 115 24.50 -6.48 6.54
C THR A 115 24.65 -7.68 5.62
N ASP A 116 23.55 -8.15 5.03
CA ASP A 116 23.59 -9.27 4.09
C ASP A 116 24.25 -8.88 2.75
N GLU A 117 24.09 -7.62 2.35
CA GLU A 117 24.52 -7.09 1.06
C GLU A 117 25.33 -5.79 1.26
N ALA A 118 26.12 -5.44 0.25
CA ALA A 118 26.81 -4.17 0.22
C ALA A 118 25.85 -3.06 -0.24
N VAL A 119 25.93 -1.88 0.37
CA VAL A 119 25.13 -0.71 0.04
C VAL A 119 26.03 0.53 0.00
N GLU A 120 25.67 1.54 -0.80
CA GLU A 120 26.29 2.85 -0.73
C GLU A 120 25.37 3.81 0.02
N ALA A 121 25.86 4.37 1.13
CA ALA A 121 25.20 5.49 1.77
C ALA A 121 25.50 6.75 0.95
N THR A 122 24.46 7.48 0.55
CA THR A 122 24.56 8.72 -0.21
C THR A 122 24.20 9.92 0.67
N PRO A 123 24.88 11.07 0.53
CA PRO A 123 24.48 12.30 1.21
C PRO A 123 23.19 12.91 0.61
N ALA A 124 22.68 12.38 -0.50
CA ALA A 124 21.44 12.84 -1.10
C ALA A 124 20.25 12.52 -0.19
N SER A 125 19.53 13.55 0.25
CA SER A 125 18.23 13.43 0.88
C SER A 125 17.12 13.60 -0.16
N PRO A 126 16.06 12.79 -0.12
CA PRO A 126 14.87 13.09 -0.90
C PRO A 126 14.29 14.43 -0.41
N VAL A 127 13.82 15.26 -1.35
CA VAL A 127 13.29 16.61 -1.05
C VAL A 127 11.82 16.77 -1.40
N ALA A 128 11.29 15.89 -2.24
CA ALA A 128 9.92 15.89 -2.70
C ALA A 128 9.50 14.49 -3.13
N ALA A 129 8.21 14.19 -3.00
CA ALA A 129 7.62 12.96 -3.50
C ALA A 129 6.30 13.31 -4.18
N TYR A 130 6.10 12.79 -5.40
CA TYR A 130 4.88 12.98 -6.17
C TYR A 130 4.31 11.63 -6.56
N ALA A 131 2.99 11.48 -6.47
CA ALA A 131 2.28 10.33 -7.00
C ALA A 131 1.56 10.71 -8.29
N VAL A 132 1.75 9.93 -9.34
CA VAL A 132 1.06 10.10 -10.62
C VAL A 132 -0.01 9.03 -10.74
N ASP A 133 -1.27 9.45 -10.92
CA ASP A 133 -2.40 8.58 -11.24
C ASP A 133 -2.75 8.79 -12.73
N PRO A 134 -2.31 7.89 -13.63
CA PRO A 134 -2.55 8.05 -15.07
C PRO A 134 -4.03 7.97 -15.46
N ASP A 135 -4.81 7.12 -14.78
CA ASP A 135 -6.22 6.86 -15.13
C ASP A 135 -7.13 8.01 -14.68
N GLY A 136 -6.88 8.52 -13.47
CA GLY A 136 -7.51 9.75 -12.99
C GLY A 136 -6.92 11.01 -13.62
N ALA A 137 -5.76 10.87 -14.26
CA ALA A 137 -4.92 11.95 -14.77
C ALA A 137 -4.72 13.01 -13.68
N ARG A 138 -4.07 12.61 -12.57
CA ARG A 138 -3.79 13.47 -11.41
C ARG A 138 -2.33 13.39 -11.05
N THR A 139 -1.78 14.49 -10.55
CA THR A 139 -0.44 14.54 -9.95
C THR A 139 -0.57 15.05 -8.53
N LEU A 140 -0.25 14.20 -7.56
CA LEU A 140 -0.51 14.44 -6.15
C LEU A 140 0.80 14.69 -5.41
N ASP A 141 0.84 15.75 -4.62
CA ASP A 141 2.01 16.14 -3.83
C ASP A 141 2.05 15.38 -2.50
N HIS A 142 3.13 14.64 -2.27
CA HIS A 142 3.44 13.88 -1.06
C HIS A 142 4.75 14.33 -0.43
N THR A 143 5.22 15.54 -0.72
CA THR A 143 6.49 16.07 -0.21
C THR A 143 6.59 16.00 1.32
N ASP A 144 5.49 16.21 2.04
CA ASP A 144 5.46 16.09 3.50
C ASP A 144 5.77 14.67 4.02
N ALA A 145 5.57 13.64 3.20
CA ALA A 145 5.88 12.25 3.54
C ALA A 145 7.38 11.94 3.55
N VAL A 146 8.20 12.84 3.00
CA VAL A 146 9.66 12.70 2.94
C VAL A 146 10.33 13.15 4.24
N ALA A 147 9.60 13.85 5.12
CA ALA A 147 10.10 14.18 6.46
C ALA A 147 10.39 12.90 7.29
N GLU A 148 11.25 13.02 8.31
CA GLU A 148 11.78 11.90 9.11
C GLU A 148 10.69 10.97 9.69
N ASP A 149 9.52 11.52 10.00
CA ASP A 149 8.33 10.78 10.48
C ASP A 149 7.09 10.98 9.58
N GLY A 150 7.32 11.43 8.35
CA GLY A 150 6.28 11.71 7.36
C GLY A 150 5.44 10.46 7.08
N ARG A 151 4.12 10.57 7.27
CA ARG A 151 3.16 9.53 6.89
C ARG A 151 2.09 10.13 6.03
N THR A 152 1.84 9.47 4.90
CA THR A 152 0.78 9.84 3.97
C THR A 152 0.05 8.60 3.47
N THR A 153 -1.16 8.81 2.99
CA THR A 153 -1.86 7.82 2.17
C THR A 153 -1.53 8.12 0.71
N LEU A 154 -0.84 7.19 0.05
CA LEU A 154 -0.51 7.35 -1.37
C LEU A 154 -1.77 7.54 -2.21
N PHE A 155 -1.64 8.33 -3.28
CA PHE A 155 -2.73 8.66 -4.20
C PHE A 155 -3.92 9.39 -3.58
N SER A 156 -3.69 10.10 -2.48
CA SER A 156 -4.62 11.05 -1.87
C SER A 156 -4.02 12.46 -1.82
N GLY A 157 -4.84 13.47 -1.51
CA GLY A 157 -4.40 14.85 -1.38
C GLY A 157 -4.80 15.77 -2.52
N GLU A 158 -4.12 16.91 -2.60
CA GLU A 158 -4.36 17.96 -3.59
C GLU A 158 -3.79 17.56 -4.95
N ASP A 159 -4.63 17.63 -6.00
CA ASP A 159 -4.19 17.48 -7.37
C ASP A 159 -3.50 18.77 -7.84
N ARG A 160 -2.20 18.65 -8.14
CA ARG A 160 -1.37 19.74 -8.67
C ARG A 160 -1.36 19.78 -10.19
N GLN A 161 -2.07 18.86 -10.86
CA GLN A 161 -2.15 18.85 -12.31
C GLN A 161 -3.23 19.83 -12.80
N HIS A 162 -2.80 20.91 -13.45
CA HIS A 162 -3.72 21.83 -14.14
C HIS A 162 -3.65 21.64 -15.66
N ARG A 163 -4.81 21.40 -16.30
CA ARG A 163 -4.93 21.32 -17.76
C ARG A 163 -5.40 22.64 -18.33
N ARG A 164 -4.53 23.31 -19.08
CA ARG A 164 -4.83 24.59 -19.73
C ARG A 164 -4.35 24.56 -21.17
N LEU A 165 -5.19 25.01 -22.07
CA LEU A 165 -4.85 25.29 -23.47
C LEU A 165 -4.76 26.80 -23.62
N TYR A 166 -3.65 27.28 -24.18
CA TYR A 166 -3.45 28.69 -24.52
C TYR A 166 -3.44 28.84 -26.03
N VAL A 167 -4.23 29.77 -26.55
CA VAL A 167 -4.29 30.12 -27.97
C VAL A 167 -3.85 31.57 -28.09
N GLY A 168 -2.67 31.77 -28.65
CA GLY A 168 -2.09 33.09 -28.90
C GLY A 168 -2.10 33.38 -30.38
N GLU A 169 -2.74 34.48 -30.79
CA GLU A 169 -2.77 34.93 -32.18
C GLU A 169 -2.84 36.45 -32.29
N ASP A 170 -2.20 37.02 -33.31
CA ASP A 170 -2.24 38.48 -33.57
C ASP A 170 -3.66 38.93 -33.94
N ALA A 171 -4.45 38.07 -34.57
CA ALA A 171 -5.85 38.35 -34.90
C ALA A 171 -6.76 38.52 -33.65
N LEU A 172 -6.25 38.15 -32.47
CA LEU A 172 -6.93 38.40 -31.21
C LEU A 172 -6.70 39.82 -30.69
N ASP A 173 -5.85 40.64 -31.31
CA ASP A 173 -5.82 42.09 -31.08
C ASP A 173 -7.13 42.72 -31.59
N ALA A 174 -8.13 42.73 -30.71
CA ALA A 174 -9.50 43.02 -31.08
C ALA A 174 -10.22 43.84 -30.02
N ALA A 175 -11.08 44.74 -30.49
CA ALA A 175 -11.92 45.56 -29.65
C ALA A 175 -13.07 44.75 -29.01
N ALA A 176 -13.60 45.26 -27.91
CA ALA A 176 -14.81 44.74 -27.26
C ALA A 176 -15.98 44.60 -28.26
N GLY A 177 -16.75 43.52 -28.14
CA GLY A 177 -17.83 43.18 -29.05
C GLY A 177 -17.40 42.36 -30.28
N THR A 178 -16.09 42.20 -30.52
CA THR A 178 -15.60 41.33 -31.59
C THR A 178 -16.00 39.88 -31.31
N VAL A 179 -16.47 39.20 -32.36
CA VAL A 179 -16.84 37.80 -32.28
C VAL A 179 -15.64 36.93 -32.63
N VAL A 180 -15.27 36.03 -31.72
CA VAL A 180 -14.22 35.04 -31.96
C VAL A 180 -14.85 33.66 -32.07
N THR A 181 -14.41 32.87 -33.05
CA THR A 181 -14.82 31.48 -33.22
C THR A 181 -13.60 30.58 -33.14
N VAL A 182 -13.58 29.67 -32.17
CA VAL A 182 -12.53 28.66 -32.02
C VAL A 182 -13.06 27.35 -32.58
N THR A 183 -12.35 26.80 -33.57
CA THR A 183 -12.63 25.47 -34.11
C THR A 183 -11.47 24.54 -33.78
N ALA A 184 -11.76 23.41 -33.15
CA ALA A 184 -10.80 22.37 -32.84
C ALA A 184 -11.28 21.03 -33.37
N GLU A 185 -10.36 20.26 -33.95
CA GLU A 185 -10.58 18.86 -34.31
C GLU A 185 -10.01 17.98 -33.20
N THR A 186 -10.84 17.10 -32.66
CA THR A 186 -10.52 16.21 -31.54
C THR A 186 -10.87 14.78 -31.91
N ASP A 187 -10.03 13.85 -31.45
CA ASP A 187 -10.23 12.40 -31.63
C ASP A 187 -11.38 11.86 -30.77
N ARG A 188 -11.79 12.63 -29.76
CA ARG A 188 -12.93 12.37 -28.89
C ARG A 188 -13.73 13.65 -28.67
N PRO A 189 -15.05 13.56 -28.44
CA PRO A 189 -15.83 14.71 -28.01
C PRO A 189 -15.22 15.36 -26.76
N LEU A 190 -15.13 16.69 -26.74
CA LEU A 190 -14.80 17.40 -25.50
C LEU A 190 -16.05 17.39 -24.60
N ASP A 191 -16.10 16.44 -23.67
CA ASP A 191 -17.14 16.37 -22.65
C ASP A 191 -16.76 17.24 -21.44
N GLY A 192 -17.59 18.22 -21.10
CA GLY A 192 -17.51 18.99 -19.85
C GLY A 192 -17.69 20.50 -20.00
N ASP A 193 -17.92 21.17 -18.87
CA ASP A 193 -18.07 22.62 -18.77
C ASP A 193 -16.71 23.32 -18.91
N LEU A 194 -16.14 23.32 -20.12
CA LEU A 194 -14.90 24.05 -20.41
C LEU A 194 -15.09 25.53 -20.10
N VAL A 195 -14.13 26.11 -19.37
CA VAL A 195 -14.14 27.54 -19.08
C VAL A 195 -13.14 28.22 -20.00
N TRP A 196 -13.67 29.09 -20.85
CA TRP A 196 -12.89 29.94 -21.72
C TRP A 196 -12.69 31.30 -21.07
N GLU A 197 -11.48 31.84 -21.20
CA GLU A 197 -11.06 33.12 -20.65
C GLU A 197 -10.25 33.87 -21.70
N TYR A 198 -10.31 35.19 -21.69
CA TYR A 198 -9.41 36.05 -22.48
C TYR A 198 -8.55 36.89 -21.53
N TYR A 199 -7.38 37.32 -21.99
CA TYR A 199 -6.58 38.31 -21.28
C TYR A 199 -6.86 39.70 -21.85
N GLY A 200 -7.34 40.62 -21.01
CA GLY A 200 -7.73 41.94 -21.49
C GLY A 200 -8.23 42.88 -20.40
N ASP A 201 -8.70 44.04 -20.85
CA ASP A 201 -9.21 45.13 -20.03
C ASP A 201 -10.74 45.23 -20.16
N PRO A 202 -11.52 44.59 -19.26
CA PRO A 202 -12.97 44.69 -19.30
C PRO A 202 -13.46 46.04 -18.79
N PRO A 203 -14.63 46.52 -19.22
CA PRO A 203 -15.18 47.81 -18.80
C PRO A 203 -15.39 47.96 -17.28
N ASP A 204 -15.61 46.85 -16.57
CA ASP A 204 -15.84 46.82 -15.11
C ASP A 204 -14.80 45.95 -14.37
N GLY A 205 -13.50 46.11 -14.68
CA GLY A 205 -12.46 45.34 -14.01
C GLY A 205 -11.05 45.90 -14.18
N ALA A 206 -10.07 45.11 -13.75
CA ALA A 206 -8.65 45.36 -14.00
C ALA A 206 -8.15 44.44 -15.13
N VAL A 207 -7.10 44.86 -15.82
CA VAL A 207 -6.41 44.03 -16.81
C VAL A 207 -6.05 42.67 -16.23
N GLY A 208 -6.50 41.59 -16.88
CA GLY A 208 -6.30 40.23 -16.36
C GLY A 208 -7.01 39.15 -17.18
N TRP A 209 -7.03 37.94 -16.63
CA TRP A 209 -7.79 36.82 -17.18
C TRP A 209 -9.26 36.91 -16.77
N HIS A 210 -10.16 37.00 -17.75
CA HIS A 210 -11.59 37.17 -17.53
C HIS A 210 -12.41 36.11 -18.28
N PRO A 211 -13.52 35.61 -17.71
CA PRO A 211 -14.39 34.64 -18.38
C PRO A 211 -14.93 35.16 -19.72
N LEU A 212 -14.94 34.28 -20.72
CA LEU A 212 -15.57 34.48 -22.02
C LEU A 212 -16.96 33.82 -21.99
N PRO A 213 -18.05 34.61 -21.94
CA PRO A 213 -19.38 34.04 -22.07
C PRO A 213 -19.56 33.46 -23.47
N THR A 214 -20.05 32.22 -23.56
CA THR A 214 -20.45 31.63 -24.84
C THR A 214 -21.56 32.49 -25.45
N ALA A 215 -21.40 32.88 -26.71
CA ALA A 215 -22.42 33.62 -27.43
C ALA A 215 -23.66 32.74 -27.58
N GLU A 216 -24.83 33.20 -27.13
CA GLU A 216 -26.09 32.49 -27.39
C GLU A 216 -26.24 32.26 -28.89
N ARG A 217 -26.50 31.01 -29.29
CA ARG A 217 -26.81 30.72 -30.69
C ARG A 217 -28.03 31.57 -31.08
N PRO A 218 -27.98 32.36 -32.17
CA PRO A 218 -29.16 33.07 -32.62
C PRO A 218 -30.30 32.07 -32.80
N SER A 219 -31.46 32.38 -32.24
CA SER A 219 -32.66 31.58 -32.47
C SER A 219 -32.90 31.52 -33.98
N PRO A 220 -33.01 30.33 -34.59
CA PRO A 220 -33.13 30.22 -36.03
C PRO A 220 -34.52 30.70 -36.46
N SER A 221 -34.65 31.99 -36.74
CA SER A 221 -35.81 32.58 -37.41
C SER A 221 -35.43 32.95 -38.85
N GLY A 222 -36.21 32.43 -39.81
CA GLY A 222 -35.99 32.66 -41.23
C GLY A 222 -35.19 31.57 -41.95
N ILE A 223 -34.92 31.82 -43.23
CA ILE A 223 -34.35 30.87 -44.19
C ILE A 223 -32.88 30.55 -43.86
N ASP A 224 -32.15 31.49 -43.24
CA ASP A 224 -30.79 31.29 -42.72
C ASP A 224 -30.77 30.34 -41.52
N GLY A 225 -31.79 30.39 -40.65
CA GLY A 225 -31.94 29.46 -39.53
C GLY A 225 -32.21 28.00 -39.95
N LEU A 226 -32.74 27.79 -41.16
CA LEU A 226 -32.91 26.45 -41.75
C LEU A 226 -31.60 25.92 -42.34
N ARG A 227 -30.75 26.78 -42.93
CA ARG A 227 -29.39 26.41 -43.36
C ARG A 227 -28.50 26.05 -42.17
N ASP A 228 -28.56 26.83 -41.09
CA ASP A 228 -27.86 26.52 -39.84
C ASP A 228 -28.35 25.25 -39.16
N ARG A 229 -29.62 24.86 -39.32
CA ARG A 229 -30.12 23.53 -38.89
C ARG A 229 -29.63 22.40 -39.78
N GLN A 230 -29.42 22.65 -41.06
CA GLN A 230 -28.96 21.64 -42.01
C GLN A 230 -27.46 21.36 -41.82
N THR A 231 -26.64 22.39 -41.53
CA THR A 231 -25.23 22.26 -41.16
C THR A 231 -25.04 21.73 -39.73
N ALA A 232 -25.94 22.08 -38.79
CA ALA A 232 -25.91 21.52 -37.43
C ALA A 232 -26.40 20.06 -37.33
N ARG A 233 -26.90 19.47 -38.43
CA ARG A 233 -27.28 18.04 -38.48
C ARG A 233 -26.10 17.14 -38.85
N GLU A 234 -24.97 17.74 -39.25
CA GLU A 234 -23.66 17.09 -39.41
C GLU A 234 -22.71 17.64 -38.34
N THR A 235 -23.01 17.43 -37.07
CA THR A 235 -21.97 17.54 -36.05
C THR A 235 -21.07 16.33 -36.22
N ASP A 236 -19.98 16.50 -36.98
CA ASP A 236 -18.92 15.51 -37.04
C ASP A 236 -18.44 15.27 -35.59
N PRO A 237 -18.53 14.05 -35.04
CA PRO A 237 -18.29 13.76 -33.62
C PRO A 237 -16.87 14.07 -33.12
N GLY A 238 -16.02 14.70 -33.93
CA GLY A 238 -14.69 15.19 -33.59
C GLY A 238 -14.45 16.67 -33.88
N VAL A 239 -15.45 17.51 -34.18
CA VAL A 239 -15.22 18.95 -34.39
C VAL A 239 -15.96 19.78 -33.34
N VAL A 240 -15.18 20.47 -32.51
CA VAL A 240 -15.69 21.43 -31.52
C VAL A 240 -15.62 22.84 -32.09
N ARG A 241 -16.76 23.54 -32.10
CA ARG A 241 -16.85 24.93 -32.54
C ARG A 241 -17.50 25.77 -31.46
N GLU A 242 -16.71 26.63 -30.84
CA GLU A 242 -17.18 27.55 -29.82
C GLU A 242 -17.11 28.99 -30.33
N ARG A 243 -18.14 29.78 -30.02
CA ARG A 243 -18.28 31.17 -30.45
C ARG A 243 -18.44 32.06 -29.24
N PHE A 244 -17.61 33.09 -29.15
CA PHE A 244 -17.55 34.03 -28.04
C PHE A 244 -17.70 35.46 -28.55
N VAL A 245 -18.19 36.35 -27.70
CA VAL A 245 -18.12 37.80 -27.90
C VAL A 245 -17.14 38.35 -26.87
N LEU A 246 -16.11 39.06 -27.30
CA LEU A 246 -15.12 39.66 -26.40
C LEU A 246 -15.79 40.72 -25.51
N PRO A 247 -15.79 40.55 -24.18
CA PRO A 247 -16.39 41.53 -23.27
C PRO A 247 -15.62 42.85 -23.16
N GLY A 248 -14.33 42.85 -23.50
CA GLY A 248 -13.39 43.96 -23.37
C GLY A 248 -12.31 43.90 -24.45
N GLU A 249 -11.44 44.91 -24.47
CA GLU A 249 -10.28 44.93 -25.36
C GLU A 249 -9.23 43.93 -24.86
N THR A 250 -8.64 43.18 -25.77
CA THR A 250 -7.55 42.25 -25.44
C THR A 250 -6.24 43.01 -25.25
N VAL A 251 -5.43 42.59 -24.29
CA VAL A 251 -4.13 43.20 -24.01
C VAL A 251 -3.03 42.15 -24.21
N PRO A 252 -1.91 42.47 -24.86
CA PRO A 252 -0.82 41.51 -25.01
C PRO A 252 -0.17 41.20 -23.65
N VAL A 253 0.14 39.94 -23.41
CA VAL A 253 0.84 39.48 -22.21
C VAL A 253 1.81 38.36 -22.56
N SER A 254 2.90 38.20 -21.80
CA SER A 254 3.80 37.07 -21.98
C SER A 254 3.29 35.84 -21.22
N VAL A 255 3.10 34.73 -21.93
CA VAL A 255 2.82 33.41 -21.35
C VAL A 255 3.93 32.47 -21.82
N ASP A 256 4.65 31.87 -20.88
CA ASP A 256 5.79 30.97 -21.15
C ASP A 256 6.84 31.54 -22.13
N GLY A 257 7.13 32.84 -22.01
CA GLY A 257 8.11 33.53 -22.83
C GLY A 257 7.61 33.98 -24.22
N VAL A 258 6.36 33.70 -24.58
CA VAL A 258 5.73 34.16 -25.83
C VAL A 258 4.82 35.35 -25.52
N GLU A 259 5.03 36.48 -26.20
CA GLU A 259 4.14 37.64 -26.14
C GLU A 259 3.06 37.51 -27.23
N SER A 260 1.79 37.61 -26.84
CA SER A 260 0.64 37.57 -27.76
C SER A 260 -0.61 38.10 -27.06
N HIS A 261 -1.69 38.28 -27.82
CA HIS A 261 -3.05 38.32 -27.32
C HIS A 261 -3.54 36.88 -27.12
N TRP A 262 -4.19 36.59 -26.00
CA TRP A 262 -4.44 35.21 -25.58
C TRP A 262 -5.90 34.90 -25.26
N LEU A 263 -6.33 33.74 -25.72
CA LEU A 263 -7.43 32.98 -25.12
C LEU A 263 -6.86 31.82 -24.31
N ARG A 264 -7.50 31.49 -23.20
CA ARG A 264 -7.18 30.34 -22.36
C ARG A 264 -8.42 29.50 -22.16
N CYS A 265 -8.31 28.20 -22.42
CA CYS A 265 -9.31 27.22 -22.07
C CYS A 265 -8.80 26.36 -20.91
N ARG A 266 -9.61 26.18 -19.88
CA ARG A 266 -9.34 25.26 -18.77
C ARG A 266 -10.48 24.27 -18.59
N ALA A 267 -10.12 23.02 -18.30
CA ALA A 267 -11.10 22.08 -17.78
C ALA A 267 -11.43 22.45 -16.32
N PRO A 268 -12.69 22.31 -15.88
CA PRO A 268 -13.02 22.48 -14.47
C PRO A 268 -12.30 21.39 -13.66
N ASP A 269 -11.74 21.76 -12.51
CA ASP A 269 -11.04 20.80 -11.65
C ASP A 269 -12.00 19.68 -11.28
N ALA A 270 -11.63 18.44 -11.61
CA ALA A 270 -12.49 17.29 -11.40
C ALA A 270 -12.61 17.00 -9.91
N THR A 271 -13.54 17.64 -9.21
CA THR A 271 -14.01 17.21 -7.89
C THR A 271 -14.91 15.97 -8.07
N ARG A 272 -14.39 14.90 -8.68
CA ARG A 272 -15.04 13.60 -8.64
C ARG A 272 -14.69 12.93 -7.32
N SER A 273 -15.42 13.32 -6.28
CA SER A 273 -15.62 12.50 -5.08
C SER A 273 -16.27 11.19 -5.54
N ARG A 274 -15.46 10.18 -5.84
CA ARG A 274 -15.93 8.80 -5.88
C ARG A 274 -16.05 8.33 -4.44
N SER A 275 -17.26 8.45 -3.88
CA SER A 275 -17.62 7.70 -2.68
C SER A 275 -17.47 6.22 -2.99
N SER A 276 -16.41 5.59 -2.49
CA SER A 276 -16.29 4.14 -2.46
C SER A 276 -17.40 3.60 -1.57
N LYS A 277 -18.43 3.03 -2.19
CA LYS A 277 -19.40 2.21 -1.49
C LYS A 277 -18.74 0.84 -1.29
N THR A 278 -18.28 0.59 -0.08
CA THR A 278 -18.00 -0.77 0.42
C THR A 278 -19.27 -1.31 1.05
#